data_AF-A0A7C1NTE3-F1
#
_entry.id   AF-A0A7C1NTE3-F1
#
_cell.length_a   1.000
_cell.length_b   1.000
_cell.length_c   1.000
_cell.angle_alpha   90.00
_cell.angle_beta   90.00
_cell.angle_gamma   90.00
#
_symmetry.space_group_name_H-M   'P 1'
#
loop_
_entity.id
_entity.type
_entity.pdbx_description
1 polymer ?
#
loop_
_entity_poly.entity_id
_entity_poly.type
_entity_poly.pdbx_seq_one_letter_code
_entity_poly.pdbx_strand_id
1 'polypeptide(L)'
;MDILIPALLILTVPPEVTVLRWLGPDSSRPLSYQEFVARQPLTSRWQVEPFAGAGSRFDPRVDILIQDSLVSALNPWLDTLYADLTGEGYSVAAFAITGTSPESLRTFLWREYQDSSLSAAVLIGNLPVPWFQLIDDWNSNGRRDPDEHYEEFPCDLFLMDLDGVWLDTLVRLDTLDSLIHGSDRIYDTHYGTVEPEIGIARIYTSTISPNISLIQQYLARLHAYRTGRLQVRDRALTYIDDDWTPWAGEWNSHVGLLYPERVFVADSEQTRVRDYKPRIDTAAYQWIQLCAHSWPGGHAMKYNHSQSWDWFYGESIPRINPEACFYNLFACSNVRFVEPGYCGGRYVFQSSSGLAAIGSTKTGSMLEFQDFYLPLATGEPLALAFRDWFTSQAQDGFEPWERSWFYGMCLVGDGMLKPRFLTAVADRPERKPGTSLQTSVYHLPVITAPDYGLLLDRTGRKVAEIHPGPNRLAHLSSGIYFLKTAALPLRRVLLLR
;
A
#
# COMPACT_ATOMS: atom_id res chain seq x y z
N MET A 1 40.21 11.79 -28.78
CA MET A 1 40.49 12.00 -27.34
C MET A 1 39.12 12.08 -26.72
N ASP A 2 38.54 10.90 -26.47
CA ASP A 2 37.16 10.76 -26.05
C ASP A 2 37.09 11.02 -24.55
N ILE A 3 36.33 12.03 -24.18
CA ILE A 3 36.12 12.40 -22.77
C ILE A 3 35.06 11.44 -22.24
N LEU A 4 35.51 10.41 -21.52
CA LEU A 4 34.70 9.63 -20.60
C LEU A 4 34.13 10.57 -19.54
N ILE A 5 32.84 10.85 -19.62
CA ILE A 5 32.08 11.43 -18.50
C ILE A 5 31.90 10.30 -17.49
N PRO A 6 32.41 10.42 -16.24
CA PRO A 6 32.16 9.40 -15.24
C PRO A 6 30.68 9.46 -14.88
N ALA A 7 29.96 8.35 -15.15
CA ALA A 7 28.66 8.13 -14.54
C ALA A 7 28.89 8.07 -13.02
N LEU A 8 28.43 9.10 -12.32
CA LEU A 8 28.39 9.11 -10.88
C LEU A 8 27.30 8.10 -10.49
N LEU A 9 27.68 6.87 -10.15
CA LEU A 9 26.78 5.97 -9.43
C LEU A 9 26.46 6.65 -8.10
N ILE A 10 25.24 7.16 -7.97
CA ILE A 10 24.69 7.56 -6.68
C ILE A 10 24.36 6.24 -6.00
N LEU A 11 25.28 5.72 -5.19
CA LEU A 11 24.96 4.62 -4.28
C LEU A 11 23.92 5.16 -3.30
N THR A 12 22.75 4.53 -3.22
CA THR A 12 21.82 4.83 -2.14
C THR A 12 22.46 4.33 -0.86
N VAL A 13 22.43 5.16 0.20
CA VAL A 13 23.01 4.76 1.48
C VAL A 13 21.91 4.05 2.26
N PRO A 14 22.15 2.84 2.79
CA PRO A 14 21.17 2.15 3.61
C PRO A 14 20.66 3.08 4.73
N PRO A 15 19.35 3.10 4.98
CA PRO A 15 18.79 3.99 5.99
C PRO A 15 19.27 3.57 7.38
N GLU A 16 19.67 4.53 8.22
CA GLU A 16 19.97 4.27 9.65
C GLU A 16 18.69 4.03 10.49
N VAL A 17 17.61 3.53 9.88
CA VAL A 17 16.33 3.27 10.56
C VAL A 17 16.43 1.97 11.34
N THR A 18 15.98 1.99 12.60
CA THR A 18 15.99 0.78 13.42
C THR A 18 15.13 -0.32 12.79
N VAL A 19 15.77 -1.47 12.53
CA VAL A 19 15.16 -2.62 11.86
C VAL A 19 14.02 -3.17 12.71
N LEU A 20 12.83 -3.28 12.10
CA LEU A 20 11.69 -3.94 12.72
C LEU A 20 12.04 -5.41 13.00
N ARG A 21 11.34 -6.04 13.95
CA ARG A 21 11.61 -7.43 14.33
C ARG A 21 10.31 -8.21 14.47
N TRP A 22 10.35 -9.48 14.05
CA TRP A 22 9.36 -10.46 14.47
C TRP A 22 9.45 -10.63 15.99
N LEU A 23 8.46 -10.13 16.71
CA LEU A 23 8.39 -10.26 18.16
C LEU A 23 6.99 -10.70 18.54
N GLY A 24 6.86 -11.97 18.90
CA GLY A 24 5.63 -12.57 19.43
C GLY A 24 5.83 -13.10 20.86
N PRO A 25 4.80 -13.08 21.71
CA PRO A 25 4.88 -13.45 23.13
C PRO A 25 5.09 -14.95 23.39
N ASP A 26 4.97 -15.79 22.36
CA ASP A 26 4.89 -17.26 22.44
C ASP A 26 6.04 -17.99 21.72
N SER A 27 7.12 -17.27 21.39
CA SER A 27 8.21 -17.80 20.53
C SER A 27 7.69 -18.33 19.18
N SER A 28 6.55 -17.80 18.70
CA SER A 28 6.02 -18.11 17.38
C SER A 28 7.05 -17.79 16.30
N ARG A 29 7.00 -18.56 15.22
CA ARG A 29 7.80 -18.36 14.01
C ARG A 29 6.88 -18.17 12.80
N PRO A 30 7.39 -17.58 11.71
CA PRO A 30 6.67 -17.56 10.44
C PRO A 30 6.33 -18.98 9.98
N LEU A 31 5.11 -19.13 9.46
CA LEU A 31 4.67 -20.28 8.69
C LEU A 31 5.54 -20.43 7.44
N SER A 32 6.07 -21.62 7.21
CA SER A 32 6.94 -21.92 6.07
C SER A 32 6.15 -22.11 4.78
N TYR A 33 6.81 -21.98 3.62
CA TYR A 33 6.16 -22.29 2.34
C TYR A 33 5.65 -23.74 2.30
N GLN A 34 6.42 -24.68 2.85
CA GLN A 34 6.00 -26.08 2.93
C GLN A 34 4.74 -26.25 3.79
N GLU A 35 4.64 -25.55 4.92
CA GLU A 35 3.44 -25.55 5.77
C GLU A 35 2.25 -24.90 5.08
N PHE A 36 2.48 -23.85 4.29
CA PHE A 36 1.46 -23.21 3.46
C PHE A 36 0.88 -24.21 2.44
N VAL A 37 1.75 -24.85 1.66
CA VAL A 37 1.35 -25.85 0.65
C VAL A 37 0.64 -27.04 1.30
N ALA A 38 1.05 -27.45 2.50
CA ALA A 38 0.36 -28.51 3.24
C ALA A 38 -1.08 -28.12 3.63
N ARG A 39 -1.34 -26.84 3.91
CA ARG A 39 -2.68 -26.32 4.24
C ARG A 39 -3.52 -25.99 3.01
N GLN A 40 -2.88 -25.57 1.93
CA GLN A 40 -3.50 -25.21 0.65
C GLN A 40 -2.75 -25.89 -0.49
N PRO A 41 -3.09 -27.17 -0.79
CA PRO A 41 -2.40 -27.93 -1.82
C PRO A 41 -2.46 -27.23 -3.18
N LEU A 42 -1.30 -27.15 -3.82
CA LEU A 42 -1.18 -26.58 -5.15
C LEU A 42 -1.95 -27.46 -6.16
N THR A 43 -2.70 -26.82 -7.04
CA THR A 43 -3.42 -27.45 -8.14
C THR A 43 -2.78 -27.07 -9.48
N SER A 44 -2.63 -28.07 -10.37
CA SER A 44 -2.19 -27.86 -11.75
C SER A 44 -3.30 -27.35 -12.67
N ARG A 45 -4.57 -27.40 -12.24
CA ARG A 45 -5.69 -26.82 -12.98
C ARG A 45 -5.59 -25.29 -12.92
N TRP A 46 -5.55 -24.67 -14.09
CA TRP A 46 -5.67 -23.22 -14.28
C TRP A 46 -6.81 -22.92 -15.24
N GLN A 47 -7.80 -22.14 -14.78
CA GLN A 47 -8.92 -21.68 -15.59
C GLN A 47 -9.28 -20.26 -15.19
N VAL A 48 -9.60 -19.46 -16.21
CA VAL A 48 -10.04 -18.08 -16.10
C VAL A 48 -11.31 -17.95 -16.91
N GLU A 49 -12.40 -17.54 -16.28
CA GLU A 49 -13.69 -17.35 -16.93
C GLU A 49 -14.16 -15.91 -16.71
N PRO A 50 -14.26 -15.08 -17.77
CA PRO A 50 -14.82 -13.74 -17.64
C PRO A 50 -16.32 -13.86 -17.35
N PHE A 51 -16.84 -13.05 -16.42
CA PHE A 51 -18.27 -13.03 -16.10
C PHE A 51 -18.88 -11.62 -16.07
N ALA A 52 -18.07 -10.56 -16.01
CA ALA A 52 -18.54 -9.18 -16.16
C ALA A 52 -17.49 -8.29 -16.84
N GLY A 53 -17.94 -7.21 -17.51
CA GLY A 53 -17.08 -6.26 -18.21
C GLY A 53 -17.82 -5.01 -18.67
N ALA A 54 -17.37 -3.80 -18.28
CA ALA A 54 -17.90 -2.52 -18.73
C ALA A 54 -16.89 -1.39 -18.61
N GLY A 55 -17.23 -0.27 -19.23
CA GLY A 55 -16.41 0.94 -19.28
C GLY A 55 -15.82 1.16 -20.66
N SER A 56 -15.03 2.22 -20.77
CA SER A 56 -14.37 2.60 -22.01
C SER A 56 -12.98 2.00 -22.08
N ARG A 57 -12.54 1.57 -23.26
CA ARG A 57 -11.13 1.21 -23.52
C ARG A 57 -10.14 2.37 -23.36
N PHE A 58 -10.65 3.59 -23.21
CA PHE A 58 -9.85 4.80 -23.01
C PHE A 58 -9.69 5.15 -21.53
N ASP A 59 -10.43 4.49 -20.64
CA ASP A 59 -10.34 4.68 -19.20
C ASP A 59 -9.33 3.66 -18.62
N PRO A 60 -8.62 3.99 -17.53
CA PRO A 60 -7.76 3.03 -16.84
C PRO A 60 -8.57 1.82 -16.40
N ARG A 61 -8.02 0.63 -16.63
CA ARG A 61 -8.73 -0.63 -16.35
C ARG A 61 -8.40 -1.18 -14.96
N VAL A 62 -9.40 -1.71 -14.29
CA VAL A 62 -9.30 -2.44 -13.03
C VAL A 62 -9.89 -3.83 -13.21
N ASP A 63 -9.12 -4.85 -12.81
CA ASP A 63 -9.61 -6.23 -12.84
C ASP A 63 -10.02 -6.72 -11.46
N ILE A 64 -11.18 -7.38 -11.39
CA ILE A 64 -11.65 -8.07 -10.19
C ILE A 64 -11.49 -9.57 -10.42
N LEU A 65 -10.52 -10.17 -9.75
CA LEU A 65 -10.21 -11.59 -9.83
C LEU A 65 -10.79 -12.28 -8.60
N ILE A 66 -11.66 -13.27 -8.79
CA ILE A 66 -12.37 -13.93 -7.70
C ILE A 66 -12.17 -15.44 -7.79
N GLN A 67 -11.93 -16.08 -6.66
CA GLN A 67 -11.96 -17.54 -6.57
C GLN A 67 -13.33 -18.06 -7.03
N ASP A 68 -13.35 -18.89 -8.06
CA ASP A 68 -14.57 -19.35 -8.76
C ASP A 68 -15.70 -19.80 -7.82
N SER A 69 -15.37 -20.62 -6.82
CA SER A 69 -16.34 -21.13 -5.85
C SER A 69 -17.05 -20.06 -5.01
N LEU A 70 -16.57 -18.81 -5.01
CA LEU A 70 -17.17 -17.69 -4.28
C LEU A 70 -18.15 -16.88 -5.14
N VAL A 71 -18.07 -16.94 -6.47
CA VAL A 71 -18.79 -16.04 -7.38
C VAL A 71 -20.30 -16.09 -7.12
N SER A 72 -20.90 -17.29 -7.18
CA SER A 72 -22.36 -17.45 -7.00
C SER A 72 -22.87 -16.89 -5.68
N ALA A 73 -22.09 -16.99 -4.60
CA ALA A 73 -22.49 -16.52 -3.27
C ALA A 73 -22.25 -15.00 -3.07
N LEU A 74 -21.45 -14.38 -3.93
CA LEU A 74 -21.07 -12.97 -3.85
C LEU A 74 -21.69 -12.11 -4.95
N ASN A 75 -22.33 -12.67 -5.97
CA ASN A 75 -22.87 -11.96 -7.14
C ASN A 75 -23.52 -10.59 -6.82
N PRO A 76 -24.50 -10.46 -5.89
CA PRO A 76 -25.10 -9.16 -5.62
C PRO A 76 -24.12 -8.08 -5.13
N TRP A 77 -23.11 -8.50 -4.35
CA TRP A 77 -22.07 -7.61 -3.84
C TRP A 77 -21.01 -7.30 -4.91
N LEU A 78 -20.70 -8.27 -5.77
CA LEU A 78 -19.80 -8.08 -6.91
C LEU A 78 -20.40 -7.13 -7.94
N ASP A 79 -21.69 -7.27 -8.25
CA ASP A 79 -22.43 -6.34 -9.12
C ASP A 79 -22.39 -4.91 -8.59
N THR A 80 -22.50 -4.76 -7.25
CA THR A 80 -22.39 -3.46 -6.59
C THR A 80 -20.98 -2.88 -6.70
N LEU A 81 -19.95 -3.67 -6.38
CA LEU A 81 -18.54 -3.23 -6.50
C LEU A 81 -18.20 -2.83 -7.94
N TYR A 82 -18.69 -3.60 -8.92
CA TYR A 82 -18.53 -3.32 -10.33
C TYR A 82 -19.21 -1.99 -10.74
N ALA A 83 -20.45 -1.78 -10.30
CA ALA A 83 -21.17 -0.52 -10.55
C ALA A 83 -20.47 0.68 -9.89
N ASP A 84 -19.94 0.49 -8.69
CA ASP A 84 -19.19 1.51 -7.96
C ASP A 84 -17.92 1.92 -8.74
N LEU A 85 -17.08 0.96 -9.13
CA LEU A 85 -15.82 1.24 -9.84
C LEU A 85 -16.05 1.83 -11.24
N THR A 86 -17.05 1.36 -11.97
CA THR A 86 -17.43 1.97 -13.25
C THR A 86 -17.96 3.40 -13.07
N GLY A 87 -18.73 3.65 -12.01
CA GLY A 87 -19.20 4.98 -11.62
C GLY A 87 -18.07 5.93 -11.21
N GLU A 88 -16.95 5.39 -10.71
CA GLU A 88 -15.72 6.13 -10.39
C GLU A 88 -14.86 6.46 -11.64
N GLY A 89 -15.26 5.96 -12.82
CA GLY A 89 -14.61 6.24 -14.10
C GLY A 89 -13.56 5.21 -14.51
N TYR A 90 -13.59 4.00 -13.95
CA TYR A 90 -12.72 2.90 -14.38
C TYR A 90 -13.41 2.03 -15.43
N SER A 91 -12.62 1.50 -16.36
CA SER A 91 -13.01 0.29 -17.07
C SER A 91 -12.84 -0.89 -16.13
N VAL A 92 -13.82 -1.78 -16.05
CA VAL A 92 -13.81 -2.90 -15.09
C VAL A 92 -14.08 -4.20 -15.82
N ALA A 93 -13.26 -5.21 -15.55
CA ALA A 93 -13.51 -6.58 -15.94
C ALA A 93 -13.43 -7.51 -14.74
N ALA A 94 -14.28 -8.53 -14.70
CA ALA A 94 -14.33 -9.48 -13.60
C ALA A 94 -14.19 -10.91 -14.09
N PHE A 95 -13.36 -11.68 -13.39
CA PHE A 95 -12.96 -13.03 -13.77
C PHE A 95 -13.09 -13.99 -12.61
N ALA A 96 -13.69 -15.14 -12.88
CA ALA A 96 -13.66 -16.30 -12.00
C ALA A 96 -12.37 -17.09 -12.25
N ILE A 97 -11.64 -17.40 -11.19
CA ILE A 97 -10.33 -18.06 -11.25
C ILE A 97 -10.41 -19.39 -10.51
N THR A 98 -9.98 -20.44 -11.20
CA THR A 98 -9.66 -21.75 -10.59
C THR A 98 -8.19 -22.04 -10.81
N GLY A 99 -7.43 -22.18 -9.73
CA GLY A 99 -6.02 -22.56 -9.78
C GLY A 99 -5.18 -21.82 -8.74
N THR A 100 -3.95 -22.30 -8.54
CA THR A 100 -3.03 -21.76 -7.53
C THR A 100 -1.64 -21.43 -8.07
N SER A 101 -1.42 -21.46 -9.40
CA SER A 101 -0.12 -21.13 -10.01
C SER A 101 0.08 -19.62 -10.09
N PRO A 102 1.09 -19.06 -9.40
CA PRO A 102 1.42 -17.64 -9.52
C PRO A 102 1.84 -17.25 -10.94
N GLU A 103 2.59 -18.10 -11.64
CA GLU A 103 3.06 -17.87 -13.01
C GLU A 103 1.88 -17.70 -13.98
N SER A 104 0.86 -18.56 -13.82
CA SER A 104 -0.34 -18.51 -14.66
C SER A 104 -1.14 -17.24 -14.42
N LEU A 105 -1.23 -16.78 -13.15
CA LEU A 105 -1.87 -15.51 -12.80
C LEU A 105 -1.08 -14.31 -13.32
N ARG A 106 0.25 -14.27 -13.14
CA ARG A 106 1.11 -13.20 -13.65
C ARG A 106 1.04 -13.12 -15.18
N THR A 107 1.06 -14.26 -15.86
CA THR A 107 0.90 -14.33 -17.33
C THR A 107 -0.47 -13.80 -17.78
N PHE A 108 -1.53 -14.08 -17.02
CA PHE A 108 -2.85 -13.52 -17.28
C PHE A 108 -2.85 -12.00 -17.11
N LEU A 109 -2.37 -11.49 -15.97
CA LEU A 109 -2.28 -10.04 -15.69
C LEU A 109 -1.45 -9.29 -16.73
N TRP A 110 -0.34 -9.86 -17.17
CA TRP A 110 0.49 -9.31 -18.25
C TRP A 110 -0.29 -9.11 -19.56
N ARG A 111 -1.14 -10.07 -19.94
CA ARG A 111 -1.99 -9.93 -21.14
C ARG A 111 -3.01 -8.83 -20.97
N GLU A 112 -3.66 -8.75 -19.82
CA GLU A 112 -4.65 -7.70 -19.56
C GLU A 112 -3.99 -6.30 -19.51
N TYR A 113 -2.75 -6.20 -19.03
CA TYR A 113 -1.94 -4.99 -19.10
C TYR A 113 -1.67 -4.57 -20.55
N GLN A 114 -1.11 -5.46 -21.37
CA GLN A 114 -0.76 -5.18 -22.77
C GLN A 114 -1.98 -4.88 -23.65
N ASP A 115 -3.05 -5.67 -23.50
CA ASP A 115 -4.18 -5.64 -24.43
C ASP A 115 -5.25 -4.64 -24.00
N SER A 116 -5.30 -4.25 -22.72
CA SER A 116 -6.44 -3.51 -22.15
C SER A 116 -6.08 -2.41 -21.15
N SER A 117 -4.81 -2.01 -21.04
CA SER A 117 -4.38 -0.91 -20.16
C SER A 117 -4.75 -1.13 -18.69
N LEU A 118 -4.61 -2.37 -18.21
CA LEU A 118 -4.77 -2.71 -16.80
C LEU A 118 -3.89 -1.80 -15.93
N SER A 119 -4.47 -1.18 -14.92
CA SER A 119 -3.77 -0.30 -13.98
C SER A 119 -3.69 -0.91 -12.57
N ALA A 120 -4.70 -1.71 -12.20
CA ALA A 120 -4.72 -2.39 -10.91
C ALA A 120 -5.62 -3.63 -10.93
N ALA A 121 -5.40 -4.57 -10.01
CA ALA A 121 -6.30 -5.70 -9.81
C ALA A 121 -6.59 -5.97 -8.32
N VAL A 122 -7.83 -6.38 -8.04
CA VAL A 122 -8.30 -6.77 -6.72
C VAL A 122 -8.51 -8.29 -6.68
N LEU A 123 -7.78 -8.96 -5.80
CA LEU A 123 -7.76 -10.42 -5.65
C LEU A 123 -8.69 -10.86 -4.51
N ILE A 124 -9.74 -11.63 -4.81
CA ILE A 124 -10.77 -12.03 -3.83
C ILE A 124 -10.75 -13.56 -3.62
N GLY A 125 -10.45 -13.97 -2.39
CA GLY A 125 -10.41 -15.38 -1.98
C GLY A 125 -9.03 -16.01 -2.09
N ASN A 126 -8.99 -17.34 -2.11
CA ASN A 126 -7.76 -18.14 -2.16
C ASN A 126 -7.22 -18.21 -3.59
N LEU A 127 -6.78 -17.06 -4.10
CA LEU A 127 -6.07 -16.93 -5.36
C LEU A 127 -4.58 -17.23 -5.18
N PRO A 128 -3.83 -17.50 -6.27
CA PRO A 128 -2.40 -17.77 -6.22
C PRO A 128 -1.62 -16.80 -5.32
N VAL A 129 -0.67 -17.37 -4.57
CA VAL A 129 0.19 -16.66 -3.61
C VAL A 129 1.64 -16.93 -4.02
N PRO A 130 2.32 -15.99 -4.71
CA PRO A 130 3.76 -16.10 -4.94
C PRO A 130 4.53 -16.01 -3.62
N TRP A 131 5.64 -16.73 -3.53
CA TRP A 131 6.57 -16.67 -2.39
C TRP A 131 7.94 -16.23 -2.87
N PHE A 132 8.63 -15.49 -2.01
CA PHE A 132 10.02 -15.09 -2.20
C PHE A 132 10.86 -15.51 -0.99
N GLN A 133 12.14 -15.80 -1.21
CA GLN A 133 13.12 -16.10 -0.17
C GLN A 133 14.38 -15.27 -0.34
N LEU A 134 14.98 -14.89 0.77
CA LEU A 134 16.28 -14.22 0.79
C LEU A 134 16.97 -14.42 2.15
N ILE A 135 18.24 -14.07 2.17
CA ILE A 135 18.94 -13.73 3.41
C ILE A 135 18.93 -12.21 3.49
N ASP A 136 18.42 -11.66 4.60
CA ASP A 136 18.42 -10.21 4.79
C ASP A 136 19.85 -9.66 4.72
N ASP A 137 19.97 -8.44 4.19
CA ASP A 137 21.19 -7.65 4.13
C ASP A 137 20.79 -6.19 4.37
N TRP A 138 20.60 -5.82 5.64
CA TRP A 138 19.94 -4.56 6.03
C TRP A 138 20.80 -3.32 5.75
N ASN A 139 22.10 -3.51 5.55
CA ASN A 139 23.08 -2.46 5.33
C ASN A 139 23.84 -2.61 4.00
N SER A 140 23.38 -3.51 3.12
CA SER A 140 24.00 -3.80 1.81
C SER A 140 25.51 -4.05 1.86
N ASN A 141 26.03 -4.59 2.97
CA ASN A 141 27.47 -4.82 3.11
C ASN A 141 27.92 -6.16 2.48
N GLY A 142 26.97 -6.99 2.03
CA GLY A 142 27.21 -8.29 1.40
C GLY A 142 27.82 -9.33 2.34
N ARG A 143 27.73 -9.12 3.65
CA ARG A 143 28.21 -10.00 4.72
C ARG A 143 27.08 -10.23 5.70
N ARG A 144 27.02 -11.45 6.22
CA ARG A 144 26.00 -11.80 7.19
C ARG A 144 26.27 -11.15 8.54
N ASP A 145 25.39 -10.25 8.95
CA ASP A 145 25.38 -9.65 10.28
C ASP A 145 24.52 -10.45 11.28
N PRO A 146 24.76 -10.31 12.60
CA PRO A 146 24.11 -11.14 13.62
C PRO A 146 22.58 -11.04 13.66
N ASP A 147 22.04 -9.95 13.13
CA ASP A 147 20.62 -9.61 13.13
C ASP A 147 19.94 -9.81 11.76
N GLU A 148 20.66 -10.40 10.83
CA GLU A 148 20.17 -10.85 9.54
C GLU A 148 19.82 -12.33 9.63
N HIS A 149 18.74 -12.73 8.96
CA HIS A 149 18.22 -14.09 8.96
C HIS A 149 17.75 -14.51 7.56
N TYR A 150 17.70 -15.82 7.33
CA TYR A 150 16.93 -16.34 6.21
C TYR A 150 15.44 -16.10 6.45
N GLU A 151 14.74 -15.62 5.44
CA GLU A 151 13.28 -15.48 5.46
C GLU A 151 12.66 -15.98 4.16
N GLU A 152 11.47 -16.57 4.27
CA GLU A 152 10.58 -16.91 3.16
C GLU A 152 9.18 -16.33 3.42
N PHE A 153 8.57 -15.73 2.40
CA PHE A 153 7.36 -14.95 2.61
C PHE A 153 6.50 -14.77 1.35
N PRO A 154 5.17 -14.58 1.49
CA PRO A 154 4.31 -14.15 0.40
C PRO A 154 4.75 -12.79 -0.18
N CYS A 155 4.87 -12.69 -1.50
CA CYS A 155 5.42 -11.51 -2.19
C CYS A 155 4.53 -11.04 -3.34
N ASP A 156 3.55 -10.18 -3.06
CA ASP A 156 2.62 -9.69 -4.08
C ASP A 156 3.27 -8.76 -5.13
N LEU A 157 4.50 -8.27 -4.88
CA LEU A 157 5.30 -7.54 -5.89
C LEU A 157 5.48 -8.36 -7.18
N PHE A 158 5.59 -9.69 -7.07
CA PHE A 158 5.63 -10.59 -8.24
C PHE A 158 4.40 -10.47 -9.15
N LEU A 159 3.24 -10.08 -8.62
CA LEU A 159 2.01 -9.86 -9.40
C LEU A 159 1.83 -8.41 -9.83
N MET A 160 2.69 -7.51 -9.35
CA MET A 160 2.68 -6.08 -9.67
C MET A 160 3.67 -5.75 -10.78
N ASP A 161 4.88 -6.31 -10.69
CA ASP A 161 5.87 -6.34 -11.76
C ASP A 161 5.56 -7.51 -12.71
N LEU A 162 5.24 -7.20 -13.95
CA LEU A 162 4.77 -8.12 -14.98
C LEU A 162 5.81 -8.37 -16.09
N ASP A 163 6.84 -7.54 -16.23
CA ASP A 163 7.88 -7.68 -17.26
C ASP A 163 9.30 -7.89 -16.73
N GLY A 164 9.50 -7.82 -15.41
CA GLY A 164 10.73 -8.18 -14.72
C GLY A 164 11.00 -9.67 -14.70
N VAL A 165 12.27 -10.00 -14.51
CA VAL A 165 12.75 -11.39 -14.51
C VAL A 165 12.78 -11.92 -13.09
N TRP A 166 11.98 -12.95 -12.83
CA TRP A 166 11.91 -13.64 -11.55
C TRP A 166 12.35 -15.09 -11.71
N LEU A 167 13.31 -15.53 -10.91
CA LEU A 167 13.86 -16.88 -10.96
C LEU A 167 13.83 -17.56 -9.60
N ASP A 168 13.63 -18.87 -9.64
CA ASP A 168 13.79 -19.82 -8.54
C ASP A 168 15.03 -20.67 -8.88
N THR A 169 16.18 -20.21 -8.42
CA THR A 169 17.52 -20.72 -8.74
C THR A 169 18.37 -21.03 -7.52
N LEU A 170 17.84 -20.76 -6.32
CA LEU A 170 18.46 -21.03 -5.05
C LEU A 170 17.52 -21.84 -4.16
N VAL A 171 18.12 -22.56 -3.22
CA VAL A 171 17.41 -23.29 -2.16
C VAL A 171 18.15 -23.08 -0.85
N ARG A 172 17.41 -23.03 0.25
CA ARG A 172 17.99 -22.97 1.60
C ARG A 172 18.74 -24.26 1.94
N LEU A 173 19.98 -24.11 2.39
CA LEU A 173 20.73 -25.18 3.03
C LEU A 173 20.86 -24.89 4.53
N ASP A 174 20.01 -25.53 5.34
CA ASP A 174 19.92 -25.32 6.80
C ASP A 174 21.25 -25.52 7.53
N THR A 175 22.13 -26.40 7.04
CA THR A 175 23.41 -26.69 7.70
C THR A 175 24.43 -25.56 7.60
N LEU A 176 24.26 -24.64 6.65
CA LEU A 176 25.16 -23.52 6.40
C LEU A 176 24.48 -22.16 6.56
N ASP A 177 23.17 -22.15 6.88
CA ASP A 177 22.31 -20.96 6.89
C ASP A 177 22.51 -20.06 5.66
N SER A 178 22.66 -20.73 4.50
CA SER A 178 23.00 -20.11 3.22
C SER A 178 22.01 -20.51 2.12
N LEU A 179 21.95 -19.71 1.07
CA LEU A 179 21.31 -20.07 -0.19
C LEU A 179 22.35 -20.68 -1.14
N ILE A 180 22.04 -21.85 -1.69
CA ILE A 180 22.87 -22.55 -2.67
C ILE A 180 22.06 -22.80 -3.95
N HIS A 181 22.73 -23.08 -5.08
CA HIS A 181 22.03 -23.38 -6.33
C HIS A 181 21.05 -24.56 -6.19
N GLY A 182 19.80 -24.34 -6.59
CA GLY A 182 18.70 -25.28 -6.50
C GLY A 182 17.39 -24.67 -7.00
N SER A 183 16.26 -25.35 -6.79
CA SER A 183 14.93 -24.76 -7.00
C SER A 183 13.96 -25.45 -6.04
N ASP A 184 13.18 -24.66 -5.32
CA ASP A 184 12.24 -25.13 -4.29
C ASP A 184 10.82 -24.56 -4.44
N ARG A 185 10.56 -23.90 -5.59
CA ARG A 185 9.32 -23.19 -5.96
C ARG A 185 9.10 -21.90 -5.17
N ILE A 186 10.16 -21.34 -4.61
CA ILE A 186 10.17 -20.03 -3.98
C ILE A 186 11.15 -19.16 -4.76
N TYR A 187 10.68 -18.02 -5.27
CA TYR A 187 11.55 -17.12 -6.02
C TYR A 187 12.64 -16.55 -5.10
N ASP A 188 13.84 -16.37 -5.63
CA ASP A 188 15.01 -15.87 -4.87
C ASP A 188 15.79 -14.79 -5.62
N THR A 189 15.49 -14.63 -6.91
CA THR A 189 16.22 -13.74 -7.80
C THR A 189 15.22 -12.89 -8.58
N HIS A 190 15.43 -11.58 -8.56
CA HIS A 190 14.61 -10.59 -9.26
C HIS A 190 15.51 -9.50 -9.87
N TYR A 191 15.43 -9.31 -11.19
CA TYR A 191 16.24 -8.33 -11.93
C TYR A 191 15.60 -7.95 -13.28
N GLY A 192 16.22 -7.02 -14.01
CA GLY A 192 15.71 -6.52 -15.28
C GLY A 192 14.92 -5.23 -15.07
N THR A 193 13.74 -5.13 -15.68
CA THR A 193 12.76 -4.08 -15.36
C THR A 193 12.06 -4.49 -14.07
N VAL A 194 12.40 -3.88 -12.95
CA VAL A 194 11.90 -4.32 -11.61
C VAL A 194 10.83 -3.37 -11.04
N GLU A 195 10.50 -2.31 -11.78
CA GLU A 195 9.42 -1.39 -11.46
C GLU A 195 8.08 -2.08 -11.70
N PRO A 196 7.08 -1.95 -10.80
CA PRO A 196 5.77 -2.58 -11.04
C PRO A 196 4.90 -1.80 -12.04
N GLU A 197 4.25 -2.51 -12.96
CA GLU A 197 3.29 -1.94 -13.92
C GLU A 197 1.92 -1.64 -13.30
N ILE A 198 1.46 -2.51 -12.39
CA ILE A 198 0.09 -2.45 -11.84
C ILE A 198 0.05 -2.47 -10.31
N GLY A 199 -1.02 -1.91 -9.75
CA GLY A 199 -1.32 -2.06 -8.32
C GLY A 199 -2.06 -3.36 -8.01
N ILE A 200 -1.69 -4.06 -6.94
CA ILE A 200 -2.41 -5.26 -6.46
C ILE A 200 -2.93 -5.04 -5.05
N ALA A 201 -4.16 -5.48 -4.80
CA ALA A 201 -4.74 -5.56 -3.45
C ALA A 201 -5.43 -6.91 -3.22
N ARG A 202 -5.45 -7.37 -1.97
CA ARG A 202 -5.92 -8.72 -1.63
C ARG A 202 -7.01 -8.74 -0.54
N ILE A 203 -8.13 -9.37 -0.86
CA ILE A 203 -9.20 -9.73 0.07
C ILE A 203 -9.04 -11.22 0.41
N TYR A 204 -8.20 -11.50 1.41
CA TYR A 204 -7.85 -12.87 1.84
C TYR A 204 -8.42 -13.19 3.23
N THR A 205 -9.66 -13.65 3.30
CA THR A 205 -10.33 -13.85 4.60
C THR A 205 -10.24 -15.28 5.14
N SER A 206 -9.76 -16.24 4.36
CA SER A 206 -9.85 -17.68 4.67
C SER A 206 -9.08 -18.09 5.94
N THR A 207 -8.00 -17.40 6.26
CA THR A 207 -7.21 -17.60 7.48
C THR A 207 -7.81 -16.89 8.70
N ILE A 208 -8.76 -15.98 8.52
CA ILE A 208 -9.48 -15.28 9.60
C ILE A 208 -10.80 -15.97 9.91
N SER A 209 -11.58 -16.27 8.88
CA SER A 209 -12.85 -16.99 8.99
C SER A 209 -13.20 -17.65 7.66
N PRO A 210 -13.66 -18.92 7.67
CA PRO A 210 -14.17 -19.57 6.47
C PRO A 210 -15.57 -19.09 6.07
N ASN A 211 -16.20 -18.21 6.87
CA ASN A 211 -17.57 -17.79 6.65
C ASN A 211 -17.67 -16.73 5.54
N ILE A 212 -18.38 -17.07 4.46
CA ILE A 212 -18.65 -16.19 3.31
C ILE A 212 -19.26 -14.84 3.70
N SER A 213 -20.02 -14.79 4.80
CA SER A 213 -20.64 -13.55 5.27
C SER A 213 -19.62 -12.49 5.68
N LEU A 214 -18.37 -12.86 6.00
CA LEU A 214 -17.30 -11.91 6.27
C LEU A 214 -16.96 -11.09 5.02
N ILE A 215 -16.87 -11.74 3.85
CA ILE A 215 -16.64 -11.06 2.57
C ILE A 215 -17.87 -10.24 2.18
N GLN A 216 -19.08 -10.78 2.33
CA GLN A 216 -20.32 -10.06 2.03
C GLN A 216 -20.46 -8.76 2.86
N GLN A 217 -20.20 -8.83 4.16
CA GLN A 217 -20.23 -7.65 5.05
C GLN A 217 -19.14 -6.65 4.69
N TYR A 218 -17.95 -7.14 4.34
CA TYR A 218 -16.85 -6.30 3.88
C TYR A 218 -17.20 -5.57 2.57
N LEU A 219 -17.69 -6.27 1.54
CA LEU A 219 -18.10 -5.66 0.27
C LEU A 219 -19.27 -4.67 0.45
N ALA A 220 -20.23 -4.95 1.33
CA ALA A 220 -21.28 -4.00 1.67
C ALA A 220 -20.72 -2.73 2.35
N ARG A 221 -19.69 -2.89 3.19
CA ARG A 221 -18.98 -1.78 3.85
C ARG A 221 -18.19 -0.95 2.85
N LEU A 222 -17.57 -1.56 1.84
CA LEU A 222 -16.93 -0.85 0.73
C LEU A 222 -17.92 0.06 0.00
N HIS A 223 -19.09 -0.47 -0.37
CA HIS A 223 -20.15 0.33 -1.01
C HIS A 223 -20.65 1.45 -0.08
N ALA A 224 -20.81 1.15 1.21
CA ALA A 224 -21.20 2.17 2.18
C ALA A 224 -20.17 3.30 2.28
N TYR A 225 -18.87 2.98 2.24
CA TYR A 225 -17.83 4.00 2.14
C TYR A 225 -17.98 4.79 0.84
N ARG A 226 -17.98 4.13 -0.33
CA ARG A 226 -18.07 4.75 -1.66
C ARG A 226 -19.31 5.64 -1.89
N THR A 227 -20.38 5.39 -1.17
CA THR A 227 -21.62 6.19 -1.24
C THR A 227 -21.77 7.20 -0.10
N GLY A 228 -20.77 7.35 0.75
CA GLY A 228 -20.80 8.26 1.90
C GLY A 228 -21.75 7.84 3.03
N ARG A 229 -22.24 6.59 3.01
CA ARG A 229 -23.11 6.02 4.06
C ARG A 229 -22.31 5.57 5.29
N LEU A 230 -21.08 5.10 5.10
CA LEU A 230 -20.16 4.83 6.21
C LEU A 230 -19.66 6.17 6.77
N GLN A 231 -19.93 6.41 8.05
CA GLN A 231 -19.47 7.63 8.70
C GLN A 231 -17.96 7.57 8.91
N VAL A 232 -17.26 8.58 8.43
CA VAL A 232 -15.79 8.69 8.52
C VAL A 232 -15.39 10.02 9.13
N ARG A 233 -14.25 10.00 9.83
CA ARG A 233 -13.68 11.20 10.46
C ARG A 233 -12.37 11.56 9.79
N ASP A 234 -12.29 12.75 9.22
CA ASP A 234 -11.10 13.26 8.52
C ASP A 234 -9.95 13.60 9.48
N ARG A 235 -9.44 12.57 10.16
CA ARG A 235 -8.47 12.64 11.25
C ARG A 235 -7.62 11.38 11.25
N ALA A 236 -6.31 11.54 11.44
CA ALA A 236 -5.41 10.42 11.60
C ALA A 236 -4.92 10.21 13.04
N LEU A 237 -4.50 9.00 13.35
CA LEU A 237 -3.61 8.68 14.47
C LEU A 237 -2.24 8.33 13.90
N THR A 238 -1.21 9.03 14.37
CA THR A 238 0.20 8.70 14.10
C THR A 238 0.81 8.25 15.42
N TYR A 239 1.00 6.94 15.56
CA TYR A 239 1.45 6.27 16.77
C TYR A 239 2.80 5.60 16.51
N ILE A 240 3.88 6.16 17.07
CA ILE A 240 5.25 5.78 16.71
C ILE A 240 6.00 5.35 17.97
N ASP A 241 6.18 4.04 18.14
CA ASP A 241 6.83 3.43 19.29
C ASP A 241 8.34 3.73 19.37
N ASP A 242 8.88 3.65 20.59
CA ASP A 242 10.26 3.91 21.05
C ASP A 242 11.32 4.02 19.95
N ASP A 243 11.59 2.90 19.27
CA ASP A 243 12.71 2.73 18.34
C ASP A 243 12.68 3.73 17.18
N TRP A 244 11.50 4.26 16.85
CA TRP A 244 11.31 5.18 15.74
C TRP A 244 11.02 6.62 16.16
N THR A 245 11.10 6.92 17.46
CA THR A 245 11.02 8.30 17.99
C THR A 245 11.91 9.29 17.22
N PRO A 246 13.16 8.95 16.81
CA PRO A 246 14.01 9.87 16.05
C PRO A 246 13.40 10.37 14.73
N TRP A 247 12.59 9.54 14.05
CA TRP A 247 11.93 9.89 12.78
C TRP A 247 10.47 10.35 12.96
N ALA A 248 9.94 10.30 14.19
CA ALA A 248 8.52 10.44 14.43
C ALA A 248 7.94 11.78 13.95
N GLY A 249 8.71 12.87 14.06
CA GLY A 249 8.31 14.19 13.57
C GLY A 249 8.15 14.24 12.05
N GLU A 250 9.11 13.66 11.33
CA GLU A 250 9.11 13.58 9.86
C GLU A 250 7.98 12.68 9.37
N TRP A 251 7.85 11.46 9.92
CA TRP A 251 6.81 10.53 9.52
C TRP A 251 5.40 11.06 9.82
N ASN A 252 5.22 11.76 10.94
CA ASN A 252 3.99 12.50 11.21
C ASN A 252 3.72 13.63 10.19
N SER A 253 4.76 14.26 9.66
CA SER A 253 4.62 15.25 8.59
C SER A 253 4.18 14.61 7.26
N HIS A 254 4.65 13.39 6.96
CA HIS A 254 4.26 12.63 5.78
C HIS A 254 2.78 12.21 5.84
N VAL A 255 2.30 11.70 6.98
CA VAL A 255 0.85 11.51 7.21
C VAL A 255 0.10 12.84 7.07
N GLY A 256 0.74 13.95 7.45
CA GLY A 256 0.22 15.30 7.32
C GLY A 256 0.01 15.80 5.89
N LEU A 257 0.63 15.17 4.89
CA LEU A 257 0.33 15.41 3.47
C LEU A 257 -1.12 15.04 3.16
N LEU A 258 -1.60 13.95 3.77
CA LEU A 258 -2.95 13.44 3.57
C LEU A 258 -3.92 14.00 4.62
N TYR A 259 -3.60 13.96 5.92
CA TYR A 259 -4.51 14.38 7.01
C TYR A 259 -3.99 15.60 7.77
N PRO A 260 -4.63 16.78 7.68
CA PRO A 260 -4.20 17.95 8.45
C PRO A 260 -4.47 17.80 9.95
N GLU A 261 -5.60 17.18 10.33
CA GLU A 261 -5.91 16.86 11.73
C GLU A 261 -5.32 15.50 12.11
N ARG A 262 -4.40 15.48 13.07
CA ARG A 262 -3.73 14.24 13.52
C ARG A 262 -3.56 14.22 15.02
N VAL A 263 -3.73 13.05 15.62
CA VAL A 263 -3.23 12.76 16.96
C VAL A 263 -1.84 12.17 16.80
N PHE A 264 -0.84 12.83 17.36
CA PHE A 264 0.55 12.39 17.29
C PHE A 264 0.99 11.89 18.67
N VAL A 265 1.48 10.66 18.74
CA VAL A 265 2.00 10.01 19.96
C VAL A 265 3.32 9.34 19.61
N ALA A 266 4.40 9.79 20.23
CA ALA A 266 5.75 9.26 20.01
C ALA A 266 6.65 9.42 21.24
N ASP A 267 6.07 9.53 22.43
CA ASP A 267 6.82 9.51 23.69
C ASP A 267 7.04 8.04 24.09
N SER A 268 8.30 7.65 24.23
CA SER A 268 8.70 6.25 24.43
C SER A 268 8.23 5.61 25.74
N GLU A 269 7.77 6.39 26.73
CA GLU A 269 7.17 5.83 27.95
C GLU A 269 5.63 5.85 27.91
N GLN A 270 5.08 6.58 26.93
CA GLN A 270 3.66 6.61 26.62
C GLN A 270 3.25 5.56 25.60
N THR A 271 4.05 5.31 24.56
CA THR A 271 3.72 4.41 23.45
C THR A 271 3.63 2.97 23.91
N ARG A 272 2.43 2.54 24.27
CA ARG A 272 2.19 1.25 24.93
C ARG A 272 0.78 0.80 24.68
N VAL A 273 0.53 -0.50 24.85
CA VAL A 273 -0.82 -1.08 24.69
C VAL A 273 -1.83 -0.41 25.62
N ARG A 274 -1.42 -0.07 26.85
CA ARG A 274 -2.25 0.67 27.82
C ARG A 274 -2.72 2.04 27.33
N ASP A 275 -2.04 2.64 26.36
CA ASP A 275 -2.37 3.94 25.77
C ASP A 275 -2.96 3.79 24.36
N TYR A 276 -2.39 2.90 23.52
CA TYR A 276 -2.88 2.61 22.17
C TYR A 276 -4.30 2.04 22.18
N LYS A 277 -4.57 1.01 23.01
CA LYS A 277 -5.89 0.35 23.02
C LYS A 277 -7.02 1.34 23.33
N PRO A 278 -6.98 2.15 24.41
CA PRO A 278 -8.04 3.14 24.66
C PRO A 278 -8.25 4.14 23.51
N ARG A 279 -7.20 4.51 22.76
CA ARG A 279 -7.34 5.46 21.64
C ARG A 279 -8.17 4.87 20.50
N ILE A 280 -7.89 3.63 20.12
CA ILE A 280 -8.63 2.97 19.03
C ILE A 280 -10.00 2.45 19.46
N ASP A 281 -10.24 2.31 20.77
CA ASP A 281 -11.51 1.88 21.38
C ASP A 281 -12.50 3.05 21.54
N THR A 282 -12.00 4.26 21.81
CA THR A 282 -12.84 5.42 22.18
C THR A 282 -12.89 6.54 21.16
N ALA A 283 -12.04 6.52 20.14
CA ALA A 283 -11.97 7.56 19.13
C ALA A 283 -12.03 6.99 17.71
N ALA A 284 -12.61 7.79 16.83
CA ALA A 284 -12.70 7.50 15.40
C ALA A 284 -11.56 8.17 14.63
N TYR A 285 -11.01 7.43 13.68
CA TYR A 285 -9.96 7.86 12.77
C TYR A 285 -10.31 7.42 11.35
N GLN A 286 -10.01 8.20 10.33
CA GLN A 286 -10.02 7.63 8.97
C GLN A 286 -8.71 6.87 8.72
N TRP A 287 -7.62 7.28 9.35
CA TRP A 287 -6.30 6.70 9.12
C TRP A 287 -5.54 6.44 10.41
N ILE A 288 -4.82 5.32 10.46
CA ILE A 288 -3.87 5.03 11.53
C ILE A 288 -2.52 4.68 10.88
N GLN A 289 -1.48 5.44 11.18
CA GLN A 289 -0.11 4.97 11.01
C GLN A 289 0.39 4.46 12.36
N LEU A 290 0.70 3.17 12.41
CA LEU A 290 1.24 2.51 13.60
C LEU A 290 2.65 2.01 13.28
N CYS A 291 3.64 2.52 14.01
CA CYS A 291 5.00 1.99 14.02
C CYS A 291 5.22 1.25 15.34
N ALA A 292 5.35 -0.07 15.26
CA ALA A 292 5.56 -0.95 16.40
C ALA A 292 6.24 -2.24 15.91
N HIS A 293 7.01 -2.90 16.78
CA HIS A 293 7.36 -4.29 16.49
C HIS A 293 6.09 -5.15 16.46
N SER A 294 6.15 -6.28 15.77
CA SER A 294 4.94 -7.03 15.49
C SER A 294 5.21 -8.47 15.08
N TRP A 295 4.13 -9.24 15.02
CA TRP A 295 4.04 -10.55 14.41
C TRP A 295 2.62 -10.65 13.82
N PRO A 296 2.27 -11.72 13.09
CA PRO A 296 0.95 -11.86 12.50
C PRO A 296 -0.18 -11.85 13.53
N GLY A 297 0.06 -12.23 14.79
CA GLY A 297 -0.97 -12.23 15.82
C GLY A 297 -1.16 -10.91 16.57
N GLY A 298 -0.32 -9.88 16.37
CA GLY A 298 -0.40 -8.68 17.20
C GLY A 298 0.78 -7.72 17.11
N HIS A 299 0.84 -6.76 18.04
CA HIS A 299 1.92 -5.77 18.15
C HIS A 299 2.65 -5.88 19.49
N ALA A 300 3.93 -5.56 19.46
CA ALA A 300 4.82 -5.50 20.62
C ALA A 300 5.35 -4.06 20.72
N MET A 301 5.00 -3.38 21.82
CA MET A 301 5.42 -2.00 22.10
C MET A 301 6.44 -2.00 23.23
N LYS A 302 7.53 -1.27 23.09
CA LYS A 302 8.55 -1.15 24.12
C LYS A 302 8.09 -0.20 25.23
N TYR A 303 8.68 -0.36 26.41
CA TYR A 303 8.54 0.58 27.53
C TYR A 303 9.64 0.37 28.58
N ASN A 304 9.65 1.21 29.62
CA ASN A 304 10.59 1.12 30.74
C ASN A 304 12.02 1.19 30.21
N HIS A 305 12.32 2.25 29.47
CA HIS A 305 13.60 2.48 28.81
C HIS A 305 14.03 1.32 27.92
N SER A 306 13.08 0.84 27.10
CA SER A 306 13.27 -0.27 26.16
C SER A 306 13.67 -1.61 26.81
N GLN A 307 13.44 -1.77 28.13
CA GLN A 307 13.75 -3.00 28.86
C GLN A 307 12.55 -3.95 28.99
N SER A 308 11.38 -3.60 28.46
CA SER A 308 10.17 -4.39 28.62
C SER A 308 9.23 -4.26 27.41
N TRP A 309 8.37 -5.28 27.23
CA TRP A 309 7.43 -5.39 26.12
C TRP A 309 5.97 -5.42 26.60
N ASP A 310 5.13 -4.65 25.93
CA ASP A 310 3.68 -4.61 26.12
C ASP A 310 2.99 -5.17 24.86
N TRP A 311 2.04 -6.11 25.04
CA TRP A 311 1.57 -6.97 23.95
C TRP A 311 0.10 -6.70 23.58
N PHE A 312 -0.14 -6.25 22.34
CA PHE A 312 -1.47 -6.09 21.78
C PHE A 312 -1.82 -7.31 20.93
N TYR A 313 -2.88 -8.03 21.30
CA TYR A 313 -3.33 -9.23 20.60
C TYR A 313 -4.43 -8.91 19.60
N GLY A 314 -4.25 -9.32 18.34
CA GLY A 314 -5.21 -9.10 17.26
C GLY A 314 -6.58 -9.72 17.54
N GLU A 315 -6.66 -10.79 18.34
CA GLU A 315 -7.91 -11.41 18.79
C GLU A 315 -8.82 -10.46 19.59
N SER A 316 -8.28 -9.35 20.08
CA SER A 316 -9.06 -8.32 20.76
C SER A 316 -9.79 -7.38 19.79
N ILE A 317 -9.36 -7.28 18.54
CA ILE A 317 -9.90 -6.33 17.53
C ILE A 317 -11.41 -6.47 17.33
N PRO A 318 -11.99 -7.68 17.17
CA PRO A 318 -13.45 -7.80 17.00
C PRO A 318 -14.26 -7.30 18.21
N ARG A 319 -13.65 -7.29 19.42
CA ARG A 319 -14.30 -6.78 20.64
C ARG A 319 -14.09 -5.29 20.84
N ILE A 320 -12.91 -4.78 20.50
CA ILE A 320 -12.62 -3.33 20.50
C ILE A 320 -13.44 -2.63 19.42
N ASN A 321 -13.57 -3.28 18.26
CA ASN A 321 -14.21 -2.76 17.07
C ASN A 321 -13.74 -1.34 16.69
N PRO A 322 -12.45 -1.15 16.36
CA PRO A 322 -11.92 0.19 16.09
C PRO A 322 -12.72 0.93 15.01
N GLU A 323 -13.11 2.17 15.30
CA GLU A 323 -13.69 3.09 14.30
C GLU A 323 -12.57 3.68 13.42
N ALA A 324 -11.83 2.81 12.72
CA ALA A 324 -10.73 3.18 11.84
C ALA A 324 -10.81 2.50 10.48
N CYS A 325 -10.68 3.31 9.41
CA CYS A 325 -10.87 2.87 8.03
C CYS A 325 -9.60 2.30 7.40
N PHE A 326 -8.50 3.03 7.49
CA PHE A 326 -7.26 2.72 6.79
C PHE A 326 -6.08 2.64 7.74
N TYR A 327 -5.13 1.76 7.40
CA TYR A 327 -3.97 1.49 8.24
C TYR A 327 -2.69 1.47 7.41
N ASN A 328 -1.68 2.23 7.83
CA ASN A 328 -0.28 2.00 7.45
C ASN A 328 0.42 1.35 8.64
N LEU A 329 0.72 0.06 8.50
CA LEU A 329 1.24 -0.80 9.55
C LEU A 329 2.74 -0.97 9.32
N PHE A 330 3.51 -0.04 9.89
CA PHE A 330 4.96 -0.17 10.03
C PHE A 330 5.27 -1.19 11.14
N ALA A 331 5.00 -2.46 10.81
CA ALA A 331 4.85 -3.55 11.75
C ALA A 331 5.17 -4.90 11.07
N CYS A 332 6.26 -5.54 11.50
CA CYS A 332 6.75 -6.82 10.95
C CYS A 332 5.64 -7.87 10.82
N SER A 333 5.54 -8.47 9.63
CA SER A 333 4.67 -9.63 9.35
C SER A 333 3.19 -9.45 9.71
N ASN A 334 2.74 -8.23 10.03
CA ASN A 334 1.40 -8.00 10.56
C ASN A 334 0.30 -8.31 9.54
N VAL A 335 0.62 -8.17 8.25
CA VAL A 335 -0.26 -8.50 7.11
C VAL A 335 0.13 -9.81 6.43
N ARG A 336 0.90 -10.69 7.09
CA ARG A 336 1.22 -12.04 6.57
C ARG A 336 -0.05 -12.90 6.48
N PHE A 337 -0.80 -12.71 5.42
CA PHE A 337 -2.20 -13.15 5.28
C PHE A 337 -2.38 -14.68 5.25
N VAL A 338 -1.31 -15.44 5.02
CA VAL A 338 -1.30 -16.91 5.10
C VAL A 338 -1.34 -17.43 6.55
N GLU A 339 -1.14 -16.56 7.52
CA GLU A 339 -1.15 -16.90 8.95
C GLU A 339 -2.58 -16.90 9.53
N PRO A 340 -2.93 -17.88 10.37
CA PRO A 340 -4.23 -17.92 11.02
C PRO A 340 -4.51 -16.64 11.81
N GLY A 341 -5.61 -15.96 11.48
CA GLY A 341 -6.09 -14.80 12.20
C GLY A 341 -5.16 -13.58 12.15
N TYR A 342 -4.40 -13.41 11.07
CA TYR A 342 -3.44 -12.32 10.94
C TYR A 342 -4.05 -10.93 11.24
N CYS A 343 -3.32 -10.13 12.03
CA CYS A 343 -3.78 -8.94 12.74
C CYS A 343 -4.23 -7.84 11.78
N GLY A 344 -3.46 -7.58 10.71
CA GLY A 344 -3.82 -6.59 9.69
C GLY A 344 -5.17 -6.88 9.06
N GLY A 345 -5.46 -8.14 8.76
CA GLY A 345 -6.76 -8.54 8.23
C GLY A 345 -7.88 -8.49 9.27
N ARG A 346 -7.59 -8.67 10.56
CA ARG A 346 -8.61 -8.44 11.61
C ARG A 346 -9.02 -6.97 11.68
N TYR A 347 -8.08 -6.03 11.57
CA TYR A 347 -8.40 -4.60 11.46
C TYR A 347 -9.31 -4.33 10.26
N VAL A 348 -8.98 -4.88 9.10
CA VAL A 348 -9.72 -4.63 7.85
C VAL A 348 -11.08 -5.32 7.82
N PHE A 349 -11.14 -6.62 8.13
CA PHE A 349 -12.33 -7.43 7.87
C PHE A 349 -13.25 -7.58 9.08
N GLN A 350 -12.71 -7.61 10.31
CA GLN A 350 -13.49 -7.90 11.53
C GLN A 350 -13.88 -6.66 12.35
N SER A 351 -13.60 -5.45 11.86
CA SER A 351 -14.15 -4.20 12.41
C SER A 351 -15.32 -3.70 11.56
N SER A 352 -16.16 -2.84 12.14
CA SER A 352 -17.30 -2.21 11.46
C SER A 352 -16.89 -1.12 10.47
N SER A 353 -15.65 -0.63 10.55
CA SER A 353 -15.16 0.52 9.77
C SER A 353 -13.94 0.22 8.91
N GLY A 354 -13.22 -0.87 9.14
CA GLY A 354 -11.99 -1.22 8.43
C GLY A 354 -12.19 -1.45 6.94
N LEU A 355 -11.28 -0.89 6.13
CA LEU A 355 -11.38 -0.87 4.67
C LEU A 355 -10.11 -1.36 3.99
N ALA A 356 -8.93 -0.91 4.42
CA ALA A 356 -7.68 -1.43 3.88
C ALA A 356 -6.50 -1.23 4.83
N ALA A 357 -5.49 -2.07 4.69
CA ALA A 357 -4.25 -1.97 5.43
C ALA A 357 -3.06 -2.24 4.50
N ILE A 358 -2.00 -1.46 4.67
CA ILE A 358 -0.71 -1.69 4.04
C ILE A 358 0.26 -2.08 5.13
N GLY A 359 1.06 -3.11 4.89
CA GLY A 359 2.08 -3.57 5.82
C GLY A 359 2.96 -4.63 5.19
N SER A 360 3.78 -5.31 5.99
CA SER A 360 4.66 -6.38 5.52
C SER A 360 4.18 -7.79 5.88
N THR A 361 4.46 -8.76 5.01
CA THR A 361 4.30 -10.20 5.23
C THR A 361 5.54 -10.85 5.86
N LYS A 362 6.63 -10.09 6.02
CA LYS A 362 7.92 -10.50 6.58
C LYS A 362 8.51 -9.43 7.51
N THR A 363 9.75 -9.60 7.94
CA THR A 363 10.49 -8.52 8.60
C THR A 363 10.69 -7.33 7.64
N GLY A 364 10.69 -6.11 8.18
CA GLY A 364 10.72 -4.88 7.36
C GLY A 364 9.33 -4.29 7.12
N SER A 365 9.29 -3.12 6.48
CA SER A 365 8.08 -2.39 6.15
C SER A 365 8.38 -1.20 5.22
N MET A 366 7.39 -0.34 4.99
CA MET A 366 7.49 0.86 4.18
C MET A 366 8.41 1.90 4.81
N LEU A 367 9.45 2.30 4.09
CA LEU A 367 10.16 3.56 4.32
C LEU A 367 9.74 4.57 3.25
N GLU A 368 10.33 5.77 3.27
CA GLU A 368 10.01 6.82 2.29
C GLU A 368 8.50 7.10 2.17
N PHE A 369 7.83 7.23 3.33
CA PHE A 369 6.38 7.36 3.43
C PHE A 369 5.78 8.46 2.54
N GLN A 370 6.54 9.52 2.24
CA GLN A 370 6.12 10.61 1.37
C GLN A 370 5.78 10.14 -0.05
N ASP A 371 6.48 9.14 -0.58
CA ASP A 371 6.26 8.63 -1.93
C ASP A 371 4.93 7.87 -2.02
N PHE A 372 4.45 7.36 -0.89
CA PHE A 372 3.13 6.76 -0.77
C PHE A 372 2.03 7.79 -0.43
N TYR A 373 2.27 8.68 0.54
CA TYR A 373 1.24 9.63 0.99
C TYR A 373 0.99 10.77 0.00
N LEU A 374 1.98 11.16 -0.82
CA LEU A 374 1.82 12.24 -1.79
C LEU A 374 0.82 11.88 -2.90
N PRO A 375 0.90 10.71 -3.58
CA PRO A 375 -0.13 10.27 -4.53
C PRO A 375 -1.52 10.15 -3.90
N LEU A 376 -1.63 9.64 -2.66
CA LEU A 376 -2.92 9.63 -1.97
C LEU A 376 -3.49 11.03 -1.77
N ALA A 377 -2.64 11.99 -1.38
CA ALA A 377 -3.02 13.39 -1.20
C ALA A 377 -3.37 14.09 -2.53
N THR A 378 -3.00 13.53 -3.68
CA THR A 378 -3.43 14.01 -5.00
C THR A 378 -4.70 13.34 -5.51
N GLY A 379 -5.27 12.40 -4.76
CA GLY A 379 -6.54 11.73 -5.06
C GLY A 379 -6.38 10.38 -5.75
N GLU A 380 -5.19 9.81 -5.72
CA GLU A 380 -4.97 8.45 -6.20
C GLU A 380 -5.55 7.40 -5.23
N PRO A 381 -6.04 6.27 -5.76
CA PRO A 381 -6.42 5.13 -4.95
C PRO A 381 -5.18 4.44 -4.34
N LEU A 382 -5.39 3.70 -3.25
CA LEU A 382 -4.33 3.00 -2.51
C LEU A 382 -3.43 2.13 -3.38
N ALA A 383 -4.00 1.36 -4.32
CA ALA A 383 -3.25 0.44 -5.17
C ALA A 383 -2.29 1.17 -6.12
N LEU A 384 -2.68 2.33 -6.64
CA LEU A 384 -1.83 3.11 -7.53
C LEU A 384 -0.76 3.86 -6.76
N ALA A 385 -1.11 4.47 -5.61
CA ALA A 385 -0.12 5.06 -4.72
C ALA A 385 0.90 4.02 -4.21
N PHE A 386 0.47 2.78 -3.98
CA PHE A 386 1.35 1.70 -3.55
C PHE A 386 2.26 1.21 -4.67
N ARG A 387 1.76 1.11 -5.91
CA ARG A 387 2.59 0.86 -7.10
C ARG A 387 3.62 1.97 -7.25
N ASP A 388 3.20 3.23 -7.22
CA ASP A 388 4.09 4.40 -7.42
C ASP A 388 5.17 4.51 -6.35
N TRP A 389 4.85 4.14 -5.10
CA TRP A 389 5.84 4.01 -4.04
C TRP A 389 6.91 2.98 -4.40
N PHE A 390 6.51 1.76 -4.80
CA PHE A 390 7.47 0.73 -5.25
C PHE A 390 8.26 1.17 -6.48
N THR A 391 7.62 1.79 -7.48
CA THR A 391 8.31 2.36 -8.65
C THR A 391 9.37 3.36 -8.21
N SER A 392 9.09 4.18 -7.20
CA SER A 392 10.05 5.15 -6.65
C SER A 392 11.24 4.46 -5.98
N GLN A 393 11.02 3.35 -5.26
CA GLN A 393 12.10 2.56 -4.66
C GLN A 393 12.87 1.73 -5.70
N ALA A 394 12.26 1.44 -6.86
CA ALA A 394 12.83 0.60 -7.91
C ALA A 394 13.60 1.37 -8.99
N GLN A 395 13.67 2.72 -8.92
CA GLN A 395 14.15 3.58 -10.00
C GLN A 395 15.55 3.21 -10.51
N ASP A 396 16.42 2.70 -9.63
CA ASP A 396 17.79 2.29 -9.95
C ASP A 396 18.01 0.76 -9.79
N GLY A 397 16.92 -0.01 -9.80
CA GLY A 397 16.89 -1.38 -9.33
C GLY A 397 16.66 -1.47 -7.83
N PHE A 398 16.70 -2.69 -7.27
CA PHE A 398 16.60 -2.89 -5.82
C PHE A 398 17.95 -3.30 -5.23
N GLU A 399 18.48 -2.49 -4.33
CA GLU A 399 19.61 -2.84 -3.49
C GLU A 399 19.25 -3.94 -2.47
N PRO A 400 20.24 -4.68 -1.93
CA PRO A 400 20.00 -5.69 -0.89
C PRO A 400 19.17 -5.18 0.31
N TRP A 401 19.46 -3.97 0.81
CA TRP A 401 18.71 -3.38 1.93
C TRP A 401 17.25 -3.08 1.56
N GLU A 402 16.98 -2.63 0.32
CA GLU A 402 15.63 -2.37 -0.17
C GLU A 402 14.82 -3.66 -0.29
N ARG A 403 15.44 -4.74 -0.78
CA ARG A 403 14.81 -6.07 -0.81
C ARG A 403 14.48 -6.56 0.60
N SER A 404 15.39 -6.33 1.54
CA SER A 404 15.20 -6.67 2.96
C SER A 404 14.04 -5.87 3.58
N TRP A 405 13.87 -4.59 3.25
CA TRP A 405 12.76 -3.79 3.78
C TRP A 405 11.43 -4.01 3.06
N PHE A 406 11.42 -4.10 1.73
CA PHE A 406 10.23 -3.79 0.93
C PHE A 406 9.54 -5.01 0.29
N TYR A 407 10.24 -6.12 0.04
CA TYR A 407 9.65 -7.23 -0.75
C TYR A 407 8.47 -7.93 -0.06
N GLY A 408 8.35 -7.76 1.27
CA GLY A 408 7.19 -8.22 2.03
C GLY A 408 5.95 -7.34 1.92
N MET A 409 6.04 -6.15 1.33
CA MET A 409 4.96 -5.19 1.38
C MET A 409 3.74 -5.69 0.61
N CYS A 410 2.57 -5.58 1.24
CA CYS A 410 1.29 -6.06 0.73
C CYS A 410 0.16 -5.08 1.09
N LEU A 411 -0.80 -4.93 0.18
CA LEU A 411 -2.03 -4.16 0.37
C LEU A 411 -3.21 -5.11 0.59
N VAL A 412 -3.73 -5.13 1.81
CA VAL A 412 -4.88 -5.93 2.23
C VAL A 412 -6.16 -5.10 2.16
N GLY A 413 -7.21 -5.66 1.56
CA GLY A 413 -8.50 -5.02 1.38
C GLY A 413 -8.73 -4.59 -0.07
N ASP A 414 -9.41 -3.45 -0.24
CA ASP A 414 -9.77 -2.90 -1.54
C ASP A 414 -8.84 -1.73 -1.87
N GLY A 415 -7.91 -1.99 -2.78
CA GLY A 415 -6.92 -1.00 -3.18
C GLY A 415 -7.47 0.14 -4.04
N MET A 416 -8.68 0.05 -4.55
CA MET A 416 -9.26 1.13 -5.36
C MET A 416 -9.91 2.23 -4.52
N LEU A 417 -9.92 2.08 -3.20
CA LEU A 417 -10.39 3.11 -2.30
C LEU A 417 -9.46 4.32 -2.26
N LYS A 418 -10.07 5.50 -2.24
CA LYS A 418 -9.39 6.78 -2.05
C LYS A 418 -9.59 7.24 -0.60
N PRO A 419 -8.53 7.44 0.19
CA PRO A 419 -8.62 8.06 1.50
C PRO A 419 -9.12 9.51 1.35
N ARG A 420 -9.90 9.99 2.33
CA ARG A 420 -10.61 11.28 2.32
C ARG A 420 -11.67 11.38 1.23
N PHE A 421 -12.93 11.35 1.67
CA PHE A 421 -14.12 11.41 0.81
C PHE A 421 -14.34 12.77 0.13
N LEU A 422 -13.45 13.75 0.34
CA LEU A 422 -13.68 15.17 0.07
C LEU A 422 -12.51 15.82 -0.69
N THR A 423 -12.55 15.77 -2.01
CA THR A 423 -12.52 17.05 -2.72
C THR A 423 -13.90 17.67 -2.50
N ALA A 424 -13.97 18.89 -1.97
CA ALA A 424 -15.22 19.58 -1.73
C ALA A 424 -16.14 19.50 -2.97
N VAL A 425 -17.17 18.66 -2.90
CA VAL A 425 -18.46 18.90 -3.53
C VAL A 425 -19.13 19.97 -2.66
N ALA A 426 -18.56 21.17 -2.66
CA ALA A 426 -19.26 22.36 -2.20
C ALA A 426 -19.58 23.18 -3.45
N ASP A 427 -20.87 23.15 -3.78
CA ASP A 427 -21.58 23.90 -4.82
C ASP A 427 -21.21 23.64 -6.29
N ARG A 428 -21.93 22.69 -6.91
CA ARG A 428 -22.50 22.96 -8.24
C ARG A 428 -23.94 22.46 -8.37
N PRO A 429 -24.90 23.32 -8.76
CA PRO A 429 -26.11 22.88 -9.42
C PRO A 429 -25.72 22.27 -10.79
N GLU A 430 -26.38 21.17 -11.15
CA GLU A 430 -26.34 20.45 -12.43
C GLU A 430 -25.09 20.68 -13.32
N ARG A 431 -24.14 19.75 -13.28
CA ARG A 431 -22.99 19.76 -14.19
C ARG A 431 -23.39 19.13 -15.54
N LYS A 432 -23.34 19.93 -16.62
CA LYS A 432 -23.25 19.41 -17.99
C LYS A 432 -21.95 18.60 -18.17
N PRO A 433 -21.95 17.53 -18.97
CA PRO A 433 -20.76 16.69 -19.16
C PRO A 433 -19.68 17.46 -19.93
N GLY A 434 -18.42 17.27 -19.51
CA GLY A 434 -17.24 17.78 -20.22
C GLY A 434 -16.53 18.91 -19.48
N THR A 435 -15.69 18.58 -18.51
CA THR A 435 -14.46 19.34 -18.22
C THR A 435 -13.60 18.54 -17.26
N SER A 436 -12.56 17.91 -17.80
CA SER A 436 -11.46 17.33 -17.04
C SER A 436 -10.71 18.42 -16.28
N LEU A 437 -10.33 18.13 -15.03
CA LEU A 437 -9.35 18.95 -14.33
C LEU A 437 -7.98 18.65 -14.94
N GLN A 438 -7.36 19.63 -15.60
CA GLN A 438 -5.97 19.53 -16.03
C GLN A 438 -5.05 19.92 -14.88
N THR A 439 -4.26 18.97 -14.40
CA THR A 439 -3.13 19.19 -13.50
C THR A 439 -1.91 19.60 -14.34
N SER A 440 -1.13 20.58 -13.90
CA SER A 440 0.14 20.95 -14.53
C SER A 440 1.22 21.03 -13.46
N VAL A 441 2.24 20.19 -13.60
CA VAL A 441 3.44 20.17 -12.75
C VAL A 441 4.49 21.07 -13.41
N TYR A 442 5.07 22.01 -12.66
CA TYR A 442 6.14 22.88 -13.15
C TYR A 442 7.42 22.58 -12.36
N HIS A 443 8.42 22.08 -13.05
CA HIS A 443 9.79 21.96 -12.52
C HIS A 443 10.51 23.28 -12.76
N LEU A 444 11.15 23.81 -11.71
CA LEU A 444 11.67 25.19 -11.58
C LEU A 444 10.54 26.20 -11.30
N PRO A 445 10.76 27.24 -10.46
CA PRO A 445 9.70 28.08 -9.92
C PRO A 445 9.24 29.11 -10.96
N VAL A 446 8.82 28.66 -12.14
CA VAL A 446 8.34 29.48 -13.24
C VAL A 446 6.97 28.98 -13.65
N ILE A 447 5.94 29.79 -13.42
CA ILE A 447 4.61 29.56 -13.99
C ILE A 447 4.50 30.37 -15.27
N THR A 448 4.12 29.73 -16.37
CA THR A 448 3.76 30.42 -17.60
C THR A 448 2.24 30.50 -17.71
N ALA A 449 1.71 31.73 -17.73
CA ALA A 449 0.27 31.96 -17.87
C ALA A 449 -0.04 32.72 -19.18
N PRO A 450 -1.16 32.41 -19.85
CA PRO A 450 -1.56 33.10 -21.07
C PRO A 450 -2.08 34.53 -20.79
N ASP A 451 -2.61 34.77 -19.58
CA ASP A 451 -3.20 36.05 -19.19
C ASP A 451 -2.94 36.35 -17.70
N TYR A 452 -3.36 37.55 -17.26
CA TYR A 452 -3.27 37.96 -15.87
C TYR A 452 -4.02 37.01 -14.92
N GLY A 453 -3.42 36.75 -13.78
CA GLY A 453 -3.98 35.88 -12.75
C GLY A 453 -3.48 36.16 -11.34
N LEU A 454 -4.07 35.46 -10.39
CA LEU A 454 -3.68 35.46 -8.98
C LEU A 454 -3.22 34.07 -8.60
N LEU A 455 -2.10 34.00 -7.89
CA LEU A 455 -1.66 32.79 -7.21
C LEU A 455 -2.07 32.88 -5.74
N LEU A 456 -2.82 31.88 -5.29
CA LEU A 456 -3.37 31.79 -3.95
C LEU A 456 -2.73 30.62 -3.20
N ASP A 457 -2.54 30.76 -1.88
CA ASP A 457 -2.22 29.62 -1.02
C ASP A 457 -3.47 28.78 -0.73
N ARG A 458 -3.28 27.68 0.01
CA ARG A 458 -4.34 26.75 0.42
C ARG A 458 -5.48 27.35 1.25
N THR A 459 -5.29 28.55 1.80
CA THR A 459 -6.33 29.27 2.56
C THR A 459 -7.11 30.27 1.69
N GLY A 460 -6.77 30.35 0.40
CA GLY A 460 -7.34 31.33 -0.53
C GLY A 460 -6.69 32.71 -0.45
N ARG A 461 -5.61 32.87 0.34
CA ARG A 461 -4.89 34.13 0.45
C ARG A 461 -3.98 34.32 -0.77
N LYS A 462 -3.99 35.52 -1.34
CA LYS A 462 -3.07 35.90 -2.43
C LYS A 462 -1.62 35.85 -1.95
N VAL A 463 -0.80 35.08 -2.65
CA VAL A 463 0.66 34.98 -2.42
C VAL A 463 1.48 35.57 -3.55
N ALA A 464 0.96 35.61 -4.78
CA ALA A 464 1.60 36.29 -5.91
C ALA A 464 0.57 36.76 -6.96
N GLU A 465 0.97 37.75 -7.75
CA GLU A 465 0.28 38.12 -9.00
C GLU A 465 1.02 37.49 -10.18
N ILE A 466 0.26 37.06 -11.17
CA ILE A 466 0.75 36.34 -12.34
C ILE A 466 0.46 37.19 -13.57
N HIS A 467 1.52 37.55 -14.28
CA HIS A 467 1.46 38.32 -15.53
C HIS A 467 1.49 37.39 -16.74
N PRO A 468 1.00 37.83 -17.92
CA PRO A 468 1.16 37.06 -19.16
C PRO A 468 2.63 36.74 -19.43
N GLY A 469 2.96 35.48 -19.68
CA GLY A 469 4.33 34.99 -19.84
C GLY A 469 4.91 34.30 -18.59
N PRO A 470 6.24 34.15 -18.50
CA PRO A 470 6.90 33.43 -17.41
C PRO A 470 7.00 34.27 -16.12
N ASN A 471 6.55 33.71 -15.01
CA ASN A 471 6.55 34.35 -13.69
C ASN A 471 7.46 33.59 -12.72
N ARG A 472 8.50 34.24 -12.20
CA ARG A 472 9.45 33.64 -11.25
C ARG A 472 8.93 33.70 -9.81
N LEU A 473 8.83 32.55 -9.17
CA LEU A 473 8.22 32.35 -7.85
C LEU A 473 9.20 31.77 -6.83
N ALA A 474 10.51 32.00 -7.01
CA ALA A 474 11.56 31.46 -6.14
C ALA A 474 11.44 31.88 -4.66
N HIS A 475 10.69 32.95 -4.38
CA HIS A 475 10.39 33.43 -3.03
C HIS A 475 9.33 32.59 -2.30
N LEU A 476 8.61 31.72 -3.00
CA LEU A 476 7.62 30.80 -2.43
C LEU A 476 8.29 29.47 -2.04
N SER A 477 7.76 28.81 -1.01
CA SER A 477 8.20 27.47 -0.61
C SER A 477 7.62 26.42 -1.55
N SER A 478 8.28 25.25 -1.63
CA SER A 478 7.68 24.08 -2.26
C SER A 478 6.30 23.80 -1.64
N GLY A 479 5.31 23.48 -2.47
CA GLY A 479 3.96 23.28 -1.99
C GLY A 479 2.89 23.53 -3.04
N ILE A 480 1.64 23.42 -2.61
CA ILE A 480 0.46 23.53 -3.46
C ILE A 480 -0.07 24.97 -3.42
N TYR A 481 -0.27 25.52 -4.61
CA TYR A 481 -0.86 26.82 -4.86
C TYR A 481 -2.03 26.70 -5.84
N PHE A 482 -2.84 27.75 -5.93
CA PHE A 482 -4.00 27.79 -6.82
C PHE A 482 -3.89 29.00 -7.73
N LEU A 483 -3.80 28.75 -9.04
CA LEU A 483 -3.77 29.78 -10.06
C LEU A 483 -5.19 30.08 -10.54
N LYS A 484 -5.62 31.32 -10.36
CA LYS A 484 -6.89 31.85 -10.88
C LYS A 484 -6.58 32.85 -11.99
N THR A 485 -6.93 32.53 -13.24
CA THR A 485 -6.88 33.49 -14.35
C THR A 485 -8.29 33.81 -14.86
N ALA A 486 -8.42 34.82 -15.71
CA ALA A 486 -9.71 35.17 -16.32
C ALA A 486 -10.16 34.15 -17.39
N ALA A 487 -9.22 33.59 -18.17
CA ALA A 487 -9.55 32.68 -19.27
C ALA A 487 -9.61 31.20 -18.87
N LEU A 488 -9.09 30.81 -17.70
CA LEU A 488 -8.95 29.42 -17.29
C LEU A 488 -9.63 29.14 -15.94
N PRO A 489 -10.27 27.96 -15.78
CA PRO A 489 -10.77 27.54 -14.47
C PRO A 489 -9.63 27.45 -13.46
N LEU A 490 -9.94 27.55 -12.16
CA LEU A 490 -8.95 27.48 -11.08
C LEU A 490 -8.05 26.25 -11.26
N ARG A 491 -6.75 26.47 -11.41
CA ARG A 491 -5.76 25.41 -11.62
C ARG A 491 -4.97 25.18 -10.34
N ARG A 492 -4.81 23.92 -9.96
CA ARG A 492 -3.87 23.53 -8.91
C ARG A 492 -2.47 23.57 -9.51
N VAL A 493 -1.55 24.26 -8.83
CA VAL A 493 -0.14 24.38 -9.22
C VAL A 493 0.70 23.80 -8.11
N LEU A 494 1.54 22.81 -8.47
CA LEU A 494 2.58 22.32 -7.59
C LEU A 494 3.87 23.07 -7.90
N LEU A 495 4.42 23.77 -6.92
CA LEU A 495 5.78 24.31 -7.00
C LEU A 495 6.72 23.34 -6.29
N LEU A 496 7.69 22.80 -7.04
CA LEU A 496 8.80 22.02 -6.52
C LEU A 496 10.07 22.87 -6.63
N ARG A 497 10.89 22.88 -5.58
CA ARG A 497 12.22 23.49 -5.64
C ARG A 497 13.22 22.54 -6.24
#